data_AF-A0A349YE77-F1
#
_entry.id   AF-A0A349YE77-F1
#
_cell.length_a   1.000
_cell.length_b   1.000
_cell.length_c   1.000
_cell.angle_alpha   90.00
_cell.angle_beta   90.00
_cell.angle_gamma   90.00
#
_symmetry.space_group_name_H-M   'P 1'
#
loop_
_entity.id
_entity.type
_entity.pdbx_description
1 polymer ?
#
loop_
_entity_poly.entity_id
_entity_poly.type
_entity_poly.pdbx_seq_one_letter_code
_entity_poly.pdbx_strand_id
1 'polypeptide(L)' 'MKKIEAVIKPFKLDEVREGLSEIGITGLTVTEVKGFGRQKGHTELYRGAEYVVDFLPKVKVEVVVV' A
#
# COMPACT_ATOMS: atom_id res chain seq x y z
N MET A 1 -19.07 -12.71 7.55
CA MET A 1 -18.61 -11.32 7.31
C MET A 1 -17.24 -11.08 7.93
N LYS A 2 -16.23 -10.80 7.09
CA LYS A 2 -14.87 -10.45 7.51
C LYS A 2 -14.35 -9.26 6.70
N LYS A 3 -13.52 -8.43 7.34
CA LYS A 3 -12.76 -7.37 6.67
C LYS A 3 -11.35 -7.86 6.38
N ILE A 4 -10.94 -7.79 5.12
CA ILE A 4 -9.57 -8.03 4.67
C ILE A 4 -8.91 -6.67 4.50
N GLU A 5 -7.76 -6.47 5.15
CA GLU A 5 -6.95 -5.26 5.04
C GLU A 5 -5.56 -5.64 4.50
N ALA A 6 -5.17 -5.06 3.38
CA ALA A 6 -3.89 -5.34 2.72
C ALA A 6 -3.11 -4.05 2.48
N VAL A 7 -1.85 -3.98 2.93
CA VAL A 7 -0.93 -2.87 2.64
C VAL A 7 0.05 -3.30 1.56
N ILE A 8 -0.06 -2.72 0.37
CA ILE A 8 0.67 -3.14 -0.83
C ILE A 8 1.54 -2.02 -1.41
N LYS A 9 2.40 -2.37 -2.37
CA LYS A 9 3.11 -1.37 -3.19
C LYS A 9 2.12 -0.65 -4.11
N PRO A 10 2.21 0.68 -4.31
CA PRO A 10 1.20 1.43 -5.07
C PRO A 10 0.95 0.89 -6.48
N PHE A 11 2.00 0.52 -7.22
CA PHE A 11 1.88 0.01 -8.60
C PHE A 11 1.18 -1.35 -8.73
N LYS A 12 0.88 -2.04 -7.62
CA LYS A 12 0.15 -3.32 -7.63
C LYS A 12 -1.37 -3.14 -7.51
N LEU A 13 -1.87 -1.92 -7.31
CA LEU A 13 -3.30 -1.68 -7.08
C LEU A 13 -4.18 -2.17 -8.25
N ASP A 14 -3.79 -1.88 -9.49
CA ASP A 14 -4.58 -2.27 -10.66
C ASP A 14 -4.68 -3.79 -10.81
N GLU A 15 -3.56 -4.50 -10.64
CA GLU A 15 -3.50 -5.98 -10.67
C GLU A 15 -4.33 -6.60 -9.54
N VAL A 16 -4.31 -6.01 -8.34
CA VAL A 16 -5.15 -6.47 -7.21
C VAL A 16 -6.63 -6.24 -7.50
N ARG A 17 -7.00 -5.07 -8.03
CA ARG A 17 -8.39 -4.75 -8.40
C ARG A 17 -8.91 -5.72 -9.46
N GLU A 18 -8.12 -5.99 -10.50
CA GLU A 18 -8.48 -6.91 -11.58
C GLU A 18 -8.65 -8.34 -11.07
N GLY A 19 -7.68 -8.86 -10.30
CA GLY A 19 -7.77 -10.20 -9.72
C GLY A 19 -8.96 -10.36 -8.76
N LEU A 20 -9.30 -9.33 -7.97
CA LEU A 20 -10.50 -9.32 -7.15
C LEU A 20 -11.78 -9.34 -8.00
N SER A 21 -11.81 -8.59 -9.11
CA SER A 21 -12.95 -8.57 -10.03
C SER A 21 -13.18 -9.92 -10.71
N GLU A 22 -12.12 -10.65 -11.08
CA GLU A 22 -12.21 -11.98 -11.70
C GLU A 22 -12.90 -13.02 -10.79
N ILE A 23 -12.74 -12.88 -9.47
CA ILE A 23 -13.37 -13.74 -8.47
C ILE A 23 -14.71 -13.19 -7.95
N GLY A 24 -15.26 -12.16 -8.60
CA GLY A 24 -16.57 -11.58 -8.28
C GLY A 24 -16.60 -10.58 -7.13
N ILE A 25 -15.43 -10.09 -6.68
CA ILE A 25 -15.34 -9.03 -5.67
C ILE A 25 -15.20 -7.68 -6.39
N THR A 26 -16.30 -6.91 -6.44
CA THR A 26 -16.37 -5.63 -7.16
C THR A 26 -16.24 -4.40 -6.25
N GLY A 27 -16.32 -4.58 -4.93
CA GLY A 27 -16.26 -3.50 -3.94
C GLY A 27 -14.97 -3.54 -3.11
N LEU A 28 -14.25 -2.43 -3.08
CA LEU A 28 -13.07 -2.23 -2.23
C LEU A 28 -12.92 -0.74 -1.89
N THR A 29 -12.29 -0.44 -0.76
CA THR A 29 -11.90 0.93 -0.38
C THR A 29 -10.38 1.03 -0.41
N VAL A 30 -9.87 2.15 -0.92
CA VAL A 30 -8.44 2.43 -1.05
C VAL A 30 -8.07 3.65 -0.23
N THR A 31 -7.01 3.53 0.57
CA THR A 31 -6.43 4.67 1.32
C THR A 31 -4.94 4.74 1.06
N GLU A 32 -4.44 5.94 0.72
CA GLU A 32 -3.00 6.19 0.64
C GLU A 32 -2.39 6.23 2.04
N VAL A 33 -1.31 5.47 2.25
CA VAL A 33 -0.65 5.38 3.55
C VAL A 33 0.87 5.40 3.39
N LYS A 34 1.56 5.62 4.50
CA LYS A 34 3.01 5.56 4.61
C LYS A 34 3.39 4.33 5.43
N GLY A 35 4.33 3.51 4.94
CA GLY A 35 4.80 2.31 5.60
C GLY A 35 6.26 2.42 6.01
N PHE A 36 6.59 1.94 7.21
CA PHE A 36 7.95 1.78 7.72
C PHE A 36 8.25 0.29 7.94
N GLY A 37 9.45 -0.19 7.61
CA GLY A 37 9.80 -1.59 7.82
C GLY A 37 11.08 -2.06 7.13
N ARG A 38 11.16 -3.34 6.77
CA ARG A 38 12.38 -3.96 6.19
C ARG A 38 12.76 -3.39 4.82
N GLN A 39 11.81 -2.79 4.11
CA GLN A 39 12.11 -2.02 2.90
C GLN A 39 12.78 -0.72 3.35
N LYS A 40 14.11 -0.74 3.49
CA LYS A 40 14.90 0.39 3.98
C LYS A 40 14.59 1.63 3.13
N GLY A 41 14.33 2.74 3.82
CA GLY A 41 14.29 4.07 3.24
C GLY A 41 15.56 4.40 2.48
N HIS A 42 15.48 5.34 1.54
CA HIS A 42 16.70 5.95 0.98
C HIS A 42 17.14 7.05 1.95
N THR A 43 18.45 7.16 2.20
CA THR A 43 19.01 8.33 2.87
C THR A 43 19.23 9.39 1.79
N GLU A 44 18.50 10.49 1.86
CA GLU A 44 18.70 11.64 0.97
C GLU A 44 19.52 12.72 1.69
N LEU A 45 20.56 13.21 1.02
CA LEU A 45 21.33 14.36 1.48
C LEU A 45 20.61 15.64 1.06
N TYR A 46 20.04 16.36 2.03
CA TYR A 46 19.40 17.66 1.79
C TYR A 46 20.14 18.75 2.57
N ARG A 47 20.70 19.73 1.85
CA ARG A 47 21.47 20.86 2.42
C ARG A 47 22.60 20.43 3.38
N GLY A 48 23.27 19.32 3.09
CA GLY A 48 24.40 18.82 3.90
C GLY A 48 24.00 18.07 5.17
N ALA A 49 22.71 17.79 5.39
CA ALA A 49 22.23 16.87 6.42
C ALA A 49 21.66 15.60 5.76
N GLU A 50 21.99 14.43 6.34
CA GLU A 50 21.37 13.16 5.97
C GLU A 50 19.95 13.11 6.54
N TYR A 51 18.96 13.09 5.66
CA TYR A 51 17.58 12.78 6.02
C TYR A 51 17.29 11.33 5.66
N VAL A 52 17.03 10.50 6.68
CA VAL A 52 16.55 9.14 6.46
C VAL A 52 15.08 9.24 6.07
N VAL A 53 14.73 8.83 4.85
CA VAL A 53 13.33 8.73 4.44
C VAL A 53 12.76 7.45 5.05
N ASP A 54 12.33 7.53 6.31
CA ASP A 54 11.83 6.37 7.07
C ASP A 54 10.60 5.73 6.40
N PHE A 55 9.75 6.54 5.79
CA PHE A 55 8.45 6.10 5.30
C PHE A 55 8.38 6.02 3.78
N LEU A 56 7.92 4.88 3.28
CA LEU A 56 7.66 4.67 1.86
C LEU A 56 6.15 4.75 1.55
N PRO A 57 5.75 5.35 0.42
CA PRO A 57 4.37 5.33 -0.04
C PRO A 57 3.86 3.89 -0.22
N LYS A 58 2.65 3.65 0.28
CA LYS A 58 1.92 2.38 0.20
C LYS A 58 0.46 2.68 -0.08
N VAL A 59 -0.25 1.64 -0.49
CA VAL A 59 -1.70 1.67 -0.63
C VAL A 59 -2.29 0.64 0.32
N LYS A 60 -3.28 1.07 1.11
CA LYS A 60 -4.11 0.17 1.93
C LYS A 60 -5.39 -0.13 1.16
N VAL A 61 -5.65 -1.42 0.94
CA VAL A 61 -6.87 -1.94 0.32
C VAL A 61 -7.71 -2.61 1.40
N GLU A 62 -8.99 -2.23 1.49
CA GLU A 62 -9.96 -2.80 2.42
C GLU A 62 -11.14 -3.41 1.64
N VAL A 63 -11.47 -4.67 1.96
CA VAL A 63 -12.55 -5.44 1.33
C VAL A 63 -13.39 -6.12 2.41
N VAL A 64 -14.71 -6.12 2.26
CA VAL A 64 -15.63 -6.87 3.13
C VAL A 64 -16.17 -8.07 2.37
N VAL A 65 -15.99 -9.27 2.92
CA VAL A 65 -16.48 -10.54 2.35
C VAL A 65 -17.44 -11.24 3.31
N VAL A 66 -18.44 -11.97 2.80
CA VAL A 66 -19.46 -12.66 3.61
C VAL A 66 -18.99 -14.03 4.05
#